data_AF-A0A959CXA7-F1
#
_entry.id   AF-A0A959CXA7-F1
#
_cell.length_a   1.000
_cell.length_b   1.000
_cell.length_c   1.000
_cell.angle_alpha   90.00
_cell.angle_beta   90.00
_cell.angle_gamma   90.00
#
_symmetry.space_group_name_H-M   'P 1'
#
loop_
_entity.id
_entity.type
_entity.pdbx_description
1 polymer ?
#
loop_
_entity_poly.entity_id
_entity_poly.type
_entity_poly.pdbx_seq_one_letter_code
_entity_poly.pdbx_strand_id
1 'polypeptide(L)'
;MKKDNTDYIDRLRREVWKRAMGNERINPSSRYCRRISHAIEEQVGEVLHKDTIRNFLRGNNEPQARIRDIYATFVLNGNAAQPCTYDEFILWVEGQSFSAEKEKTDRRRQTFPLPGRSLKRAAVIIAIAIGVFVAALFLPPVLRPEPTNLFYRFTHSNLEQLEADGWFLFPDSINHELWGRYPESGYLTLETFPGDSFLDNRDYKPWVINILARAFECGSCCEIEVKITDFTPGQRYQQAGFFLFYGHSVVPSLRMAYAWEGVSVATNIFIRDDTYSNRTLFPTSAFNNRRKILSALNYAEGVRLDSVVLKARVQGNQYFLLHKIDDGNFIALRSQSLNLPPPRYIGLAAFQGRPEIPYPIYPQADTLQVNFEYVRIRPCPEE
;
A
#
# COMPACT_ATOMS: atom_id res chain seq x y z
N MET A 1 14.51 -11.91 -18.29
CA MET A 1 14.09 -13.30 -18.60
C MET A 1 12.74 -13.53 -17.98
N LYS A 2 11.68 -13.74 -18.76
CA LYS A 2 10.38 -14.18 -18.21
C LYS A 2 10.57 -15.59 -17.66
N LYS A 3 10.38 -15.80 -16.36
CA LYS A 3 10.30 -17.16 -15.82
C LYS A 3 9.03 -17.80 -16.37
N ASP A 4 9.16 -19.02 -16.89
CA ASP A 4 8.04 -19.76 -17.44
C ASP A 4 7.06 -20.13 -16.31
N ASN A 5 5.76 -20.06 -16.58
CA ASN A 5 4.70 -20.34 -15.61
C ASN A 5 4.85 -21.76 -14.98
N THR A 6 5.49 -22.66 -15.72
CA THR A 6 5.85 -24.01 -15.28
C THR A 6 6.74 -24.04 -14.03
N ASP A 7 7.65 -23.07 -13.84
CA ASP A 7 8.57 -23.03 -12.68
C ASP A 7 7.81 -22.80 -11.36
N TYR A 8 6.79 -21.93 -11.39
CA TYR A 8 5.98 -21.62 -10.20
C TYR A 8 5.05 -22.77 -9.82
N ILE A 9 4.49 -23.49 -10.77
CA ILE A 9 3.66 -24.69 -10.51
C ILE A 9 4.51 -25.79 -9.86
N ASP A 10 5.72 -26.02 -10.37
CA ASP A 10 6.66 -26.98 -9.79
C ASP A 10 7.10 -26.57 -8.39
N ARG A 11 7.28 -25.26 -8.15
CA ARG A 11 7.55 -24.75 -6.81
C ARG A 11 6.38 -24.97 -5.86
N LEU A 12 5.15 -24.63 -6.27
CA LEU A 12 3.93 -24.86 -5.48
C LEU A 12 3.81 -26.33 -5.07
N ARG A 13 4.09 -27.24 -6.01
CA ARG A 13 4.08 -28.69 -5.76
C ARG A 13 5.04 -29.10 -4.65
N ARG A 14 6.28 -28.60 -4.70
CA ARG A 14 7.30 -28.86 -3.67
C ARG A 14 6.89 -28.30 -2.32
N GLU A 15 6.34 -27.09 -2.27
CA GLU A 15 5.93 -26.46 -1.01
C GLU A 15 4.71 -27.15 -0.38
N VAL A 16 3.70 -27.54 -1.17
CA VAL A 16 2.57 -28.34 -0.68
C VAL A 16 3.07 -29.64 -0.04
N TRP A 17 4.00 -30.33 -0.71
CA TRP A 17 4.58 -31.55 -0.19
C TRP A 17 5.40 -31.31 1.09
N LYS A 18 6.29 -30.30 1.07
CA LYS A 18 7.13 -29.91 2.19
C LYS A 18 6.32 -29.54 3.42
N ARG A 19 5.25 -28.77 3.24
CA ARG A 19 4.33 -28.37 4.31
C ARG A 19 3.66 -29.59 4.95
N ALA A 20 3.15 -30.52 4.15
CA ALA A 20 2.41 -31.67 4.65
C ALA A 20 3.30 -32.80 5.22
N MET A 21 4.52 -32.96 4.70
CA MET A 21 5.41 -34.10 5.00
C MET A 21 6.67 -33.74 5.77
N GLY A 22 7.02 -32.46 5.87
CA GLY A 22 8.24 -31.99 6.52
C GLY A 22 9.53 -32.31 5.76
N ASN A 23 9.45 -32.67 4.47
CA ASN A 23 10.62 -32.97 3.63
C ASN A 23 10.37 -32.58 2.16
N GLU A 24 11.41 -32.53 1.33
CA GLU A 24 11.30 -32.02 -0.05
C GLU A 24 11.12 -33.12 -1.11
N ARG A 25 11.29 -34.40 -0.75
CA ARG A 25 11.26 -35.52 -1.71
C ARG A 25 9.84 -36.01 -1.94
N ILE A 26 9.25 -35.61 -3.07
CA ILE A 26 7.88 -35.98 -3.45
C ILE A 26 7.76 -37.48 -3.71
N ASN A 27 6.82 -38.15 -3.03
CA ASN A 27 6.44 -39.55 -3.25
C ASN A 27 4.90 -39.67 -3.31
N PRO A 28 4.26 -39.62 -4.49
CA PRO A 28 2.81 -39.50 -4.61
C PRO A 28 2.07 -40.85 -4.41
N SER A 29 2.31 -41.52 -3.28
CA SER A 29 1.58 -42.73 -2.86
C SER A 29 0.16 -42.37 -2.39
N SER A 30 -0.78 -43.32 -2.50
CA SER A 30 -2.18 -43.13 -2.07
C SER A 30 -2.29 -42.73 -0.59
N ARG A 31 -1.44 -43.31 0.27
CA ARG A 31 -1.39 -42.99 1.71
C ARG A 31 -1.00 -41.52 1.94
N TYR A 32 0.01 -41.03 1.23
CA TYR A 32 0.46 -39.65 1.35
C TYR A 32 -0.56 -38.65 0.80
N CYS A 33 -1.22 -38.98 -0.32
CA CYS A 33 -2.26 -38.11 -0.89
C CYS A 33 -3.46 -37.94 0.06
N ARG A 34 -3.87 -39.00 0.78
CA ARG A 34 -4.91 -38.89 1.83
C ARG A 34 -4.49 -37.99 2.97
N ARG A 35 -3.23 -38.09 3.42
CA ARG A 35 -2.70 -37.24 4.49
C ARG A 35 -2.69 -35.75 4.07
N ILE A 36 -2.31 -35.46 2.82
CA ILE A 36 -2.37 -34.09 2.28
C ILE A 36 -3.82 -33.60 2.19
N SER A 37 -4.74 -34.44 1.73
CA SER A 37 -6.18 -34.13 1.68
C SER A 37 -6.72 -33.71 3.05
N HIS A 38 -6.45 -34.49 4.10
CA HIS A 38 -6.84 -34.16 5.46
C HIS A 38 -6.17 -32.88 5.99
N ALA A 39 -4.88 -32.66 5.71
CA ALA A 39 -4.20 -31.44 6.13
C ALA A 39 -4.78 -30.18 5.47
N ILE A 40 -5.19 -30.28 4.19
CA ILE A 40 -5.85 -29.19 3.48
C ILE A 40 -7.27 -28.97 4.02
N GLU A 41 -8.02 -30.05 4.27
CA GLU A 41 -9.36 -29.97 4.85
C GLU A 41 -9.33 -29.31 6.24
N GLU A 42 -8.41 -29.72 7.11
CA GLU A 42 -8.25 -29.18 8.46
C GLU A 42 -7.90 -27.69 8.46
N GLN A 43 -7.01 -27.26 7.55
CA GLN A 43 -6.52 -25.87 7.52
C GLN A 43 -7.42 -24.95 6.70
N VAL A 44 -7.80 -25.38 5.49
CA VAL A 44 -8.48 -24.55 4.49
C VAL A 44 -9.99 -24.74 4.52
N GLY A 45 -10.50 -25.85 5.08
CA GLY A 45 -11.92 -26.17 5.10
C GLY A 45 -12.47 -26.73 3.77
N GLU A 46 -11.58 -27.09 2.84
CA GLU A 46 -11.93 -27.58 1.50
C GLU A 46 -11.45 -29.03 1.31
N VAL A 47 -12.31 -29.90 0.79
CA VAL A 47 -12.01 -31.32 0.60
C VAL A 47 -11.52 -31.57 -0.82
N LEU A 48 -10.25 -31.93 -0.97
CA LEU A 48 -9.68 -32.33 -2.26
C LEU A 48 -9.59 -33.85 -2.40
N HIS A 49 -10.10 -34.38 -3.51
CA HIS A 49 -10.00 -35.82 -3.80
C HIS A 49 -8.54 -36.27 -3.93
N LYS A 50 -8.23 -37.46 -3.41
CA LYS A 50 -6.87 -38.03 -3.40
C LYS A 50 -6.22 -38.12 -4.79
N ASP A 51 -7.03 -38.30 -5.84
CA ASP A 51 -6.55 -38.44 -7.20
C ASP A 51 -6.18 -37.09 -7.82
N THR A 52 -6.88 -36.01 -7.46
CA THR A 52 -6.52 -34.63 -7.79
C THR A 52 -5.14 -34.28 -7.25
N ILE A 53 -4.91 -34.57 -5.96
CA ILE A 53 -3.61 -34.37 -5.32
C ILE A 53 -2.52 -35.23 -5.98
N ARG A 54 -2.82 -36.50 -6.28
CA ARG A 54 -1.86 -37.38 -6.94
C ARG A 54 -1.45 -36.86 -8.32
N ASN A 55 -2.41 -36.39 -9.11
CA ASN A 55 -2.17 -35.87 -10.45
C ASN A 55 -1.34 -34.58 -10.40
N PHE A 56 -1.65 -33.68 -9.46
CA PHE A 56 -0.88 -32.47 -9.21
C PHE A 56 0.57 -32.79 -8.81
N LEU A 57 0.77 -33.72 -7.87
CA LEU A 57 2.10 -34.12 -7.40
C LEU A 57 2.94 -34.87 -8.44
N ARG A 58 2.30 -35.50 -9.43
CA ARG A 58 2.99 -36.16 -10.55
C ARG A 58 3.35 -35.19 -11.67
N GLY A 59 2.77 -33.98 -11.68
CA GLY A 59 2.90 -33.05 -12.79
C GLY A 59 2.18 -33.50 -14.05
N ASN A 60 1.18 -34.39 -13.92
CA ASN A 60 0.49 -34.95 -15.08
C ASN A 60 -0.49 -33.96 -15.71
N ASN A 61 -1.02 -33.00 -14.93
CA ASN A 61 -1.97 -31.99 -15.38
C ASN A 61 -1.78 -30.69 -14.59
N GLU A 62 -1.98 -29.56 -15.26
CA GLU A 62 -2.09 -28.26 -14.58
C GLU A 62 -3.42 -28.22 -13.80
N PRO A 63 -3.39 -27.93 -12.49
CA PRO A 63 -4.61 -27.81 -11.70
C PRO A 63 -5.44 -26.61 -12.16
N GLN A 64 -6.77 -26.73 -12.07
CA GLN A 64 -7.69 -25.61 -12.30
C GLN A 64 -7.36 -24.43 -11.38
N ALA A 65 -7.70 -23.20 -11.78
CA ALA A 65 -7.41 -21.97 -11.03
C ALA A 65 -7.82 -22.07 -9.55
N ARG A 66 -9.07 -22.47 -9.27
CA ARG A 66 -9.56 -22.66 -7.88
C ARG A 66 -8.72 -23.66 -7.07
N ILE A 67 -8.24 -24.73 -7.71
CA ILE A 67 -7.41 -25.74 -7.03
C ILE A 67 -6.03 -25.16 -6.70
N ARG A 68 -5.48 -24.28 -7.56
CA ARG A 68 -4.25 -23.55 -7.26
C ARG A 68 -4.41 -22.65 -6.06
N ASP A 69 -5.52 -21.94 -5.93
CA ASP A 69 -5.80 -21.08 -4.78
C ASP A 69 -5.92 -21.88 -3.48
N ILE A 70 -6.55 -23.07 -3.51
CA ILE A 70 -6.59 -23.96 -2.35
C ILE A 70 -5.17 -24.38 -1.92
N TYR A 71 -4.32 -24.77 -2.88
CA TYR A 71 -2.93 -25.11 -2.59
C TYR A 71 -2.10 -23.91 -2.11
N ALA A 72 -2.31 -22.72 -2.68
CA ALA A 72 -1.65 -21.50 -2.26
C ALA A 72 -2.06 -21.10 -0.83
N THR A 73 -3.37 -21.14 -0.52
CA THR A 73 -3.90 -20.95 0.83
C THR A 73 -3.26 -21.91 1.82
N PHE A 74 -3.14 -23.19 1.46
CA PHE A 74 -2.50 -24.19 2.31
C PHE A 74 -1.02 -23.86 2.58
N VAL A 75 -0.25 -23.55 1.54
CA VAL A 75 1.19 -23.25 1.65
C VAL A 75 1.47 -21.97 2.41
N LEU A 76 0.69 -20.92 2.17
CA LEU A 76 0.84 -19.60 2.81
C LEU A 76 0.23 -19.51 4.21
N ASN A 77 -0.23 -20.64 4.76
CA ASN A 77 -0.83 -20.72 6.10
C ASN A 77 -2.12 -19.90 6.25
N GLY A 78 -2.87 -19.73 5.15
CA GLY A 78 -4.22 -19.17 5.14
C GLY A 78 -5.27 -20.21 5.58
N ASN A 79 -6.52 -19.77 5.69
CA ASN A 79 -7.66 -20.60 6.08
C ASN A 79 -8.97 -20.14 5.40
N ALA A 80 -10.10 -20.78 5.68
CA ALA A 80 -11.39 -20.43 5.07
C ALA A 80 -11.81 -18.96 5.26
N ALA A 81 -11.43 -18.32 6.37
CA ALA A 81 -11.74 -16.92 6.65
C ALA A 81 -10.73 -15.94 6.00
N GLN A 82 -9.55 -16.44 5.61
CA GLN A 82 -8.46 -15.69 4.99
C GLN A 82 -7.83 -16.54 3.88
N PRO A 83 -8.53 -16.72 2.74
CA PRO A 83 -8.00 -17.48 1.61
C PRO A 83 -6.85 -16.72 0.96
N CYS A 84 -5.88 -17.47 0.43
CA CYS A 84 -4.81 -16.91 -0.40
C CYS A 84 -4.92 -17.41 -1.84
N THR A 85 -4.61 -16.54 -2.77
CA THR A 85 -4.62 -16.80 -4.22
C THR A 85 -3.28 -17.35 -4.69
N TYR A 86 -3.29 -17.99 -5.85
CA TYR A 86 -2.06 -18.44 -6.51
C TYR A 86 -1.10 -17.29 -6.82
N ASP A 87 -1.61 -16.10 -7.14
CA ASP A 87 -0.79 -14.92 -7.42
C ASP A 87 -0.04 -14.43 -6.18
N GLU A 88 -0.67 -14.48 -5.00
CA GLU A 88 -0.01 -14.21 -3.71
C GLU A 88 1.11 -15.22 -3.41
N PHE A 89 0.92 -16.49 -3.80
CA PHE A 89 1.98 -17.49 -3.72
C PHE A 89 3.17 -17.16 -4.63
N ILE A 90 2.92 -16.71 -5.86
CA ILE A 90 3.99 -16.28 -6.77
C ILE A 90 4.78 -15.12 -6.15
N LEU A 91 4.09 -14.11 -5.58
CA LEU A 91 4.73 -12.98 -4.91
C LEU A 91 5.63 -13.43 -3.75
N TRP A 92 5.15 -14.39 -2.95
CA TRP A 92 5.92 -14.96 -1.84
C TRP A 92 7.20 -15.66 -2.32
N VAL A 93 7.12 -16.46 -3.40
CA VAL A 93 8.30 -17.13 -3.99
C VAL A 93 9.33 -16.12 -4.52
N GLU A 94 8.85 -15.05 -5.17
CA GLU A 94 9.71 -14.00 -5.69
C GLU A 94 10.43 -13.26 -4.56
N GLY A 95 9.73 -12.90 -3.48
CA GLY A 95 10.32 -12.23 -2.31
C GLY A 95 11.42 -13.05 -1.61
N GLN A 96 11.28 -14.39 -1.58
CA GLN A 96 12.34 -15.27 -1.04
C GLN A 96 13.61 -15.27 -1.90
N SER A 97 13.46 -15.16 -3.23
CA SER A 97 14.59 -15.16 -4.15
C SER A 97 15.49 -13.93 -3.95
N PHE A 98 14.89 -12.76 -3.71
CA PHE A 98 15.62 -11.53 -3.40
C PHE A 98 16.37 -11.59 -2.06
N SER A 99 15.78 -12.23 -1.04
CA SER A 99 16.41 -12.37 0.28
C SER A 99 17.64 -13.28 0.24
N ALA A 100 17.58 -14.37 -0.54
CA ALA A 100 18.69 -15.31 -0.70
C ALA A 100 19.89 -14.71 -1.48
N GLU A 101 19.65 -13.76 -2.37
CA GLU A 101 20.70 -13.09 -3.15
C GLU A 101 21.44 -12.03 -2.31
N LYS A 102 20.72 -11.34 -1.41
CA LYS A 102 21.30 -10.40 -0.45
C LYS A 102 22.23 -11.11 0.55
N GLU A 103 21.83 -12.29 1.05
CA GLU A 103 22.62 -13.07 2.00
C GLU A 103 23.91 -13.65 1.38
N LYS A 104 23.90 -13.99 0.08
CA LYS A 104 25.12 -14.41 -0.65
C LYS A 104 26.10 -13.26 -0.87
N THR A 105 25.61 -12.03 -0.96
CA THR A 105 26.46 -10.84 -1.16
C THR A 105 27.18 -10.45 0.12
N ASP A 106 26.54 -10.61 1.29
CA ASP A 106 27.17 -10.34 2.59
C ASP A 106 28.21 -11.40 2.99
N ARG A 107 28.01 -12.68 2.64
CA ARG A 107 29.00 -13.73 2.94
C ARG A 107 30.31 -13.58 2.15
N ARG A 108 30.33 -12.82 1.05
CA ARG A 108 31.56 -12.53 0.27
C ARG A 108 32.41 -11.40 0.86
N ARG A 109 31.93 -10.67 1.88
CA ARG A 109 32.67 -9.55 2.50
C ARG A 109 33.32 -9.88 3.85
N GLN A 110 33.25 -11.13 4.32
CA GLN A 110 33.83 -11.55 5.62
C GLN A 110 35.03 -12.49 5.52
N THR A 111 35.95 -12.25 4.60
CA THR A 111 37.33 -12.75 4.71
C THR A 111 38.28 -11.58 4.78
N PHE A 112 38.25 -10.86 5.91
CA PHE A 112 39.35 -9.98 6.27
C PHE A 112 40.56 -10.85 6.67
N PRO A 113 41.69 -10.77 5.94
CA PRO A 113 42.92 -11.42 6.40
C PRO A 113 43.32 -10.76 7.72
N LEU A 114 43.43 -11.55 8.78
CA LEU A 114 44.01 -11.13 10.06
C LEU A 114 45.43 -10.61 9.79
N PRO A 115 45.72 -9.30 9.94
CA PRO A 115 47.07 -8.80 9.77
C PRO A 115 47.89 -9.18 11.00
N GLY A 116 49.04 -9.81 10.75
CA GLY A 116 50.06 -10.11 11.74
C GLY A 116 50.35 -8.90 12.63
N ARG A 117 50.34 -9.17 13.93
CA ARG A 117 50.50 -8.23 15.05
C ARG A 117 51.69 -7.30 14.87
N SER A 118 51.42 -6.02 14.62
CA SER A 118 52.27 -4.93 15.12
C SER A 118 51.46 -4.18 16.18
N LEU A 119 51.82 -4.35 17.46
CA LEU A 119 51.13 -3.74 18.62
C LEU A 119 50.95 -2.21 18.48
N LYS A 120 51.80 -1.55 17.70
CA LYS A 120 51.73 -0.11 17.43
C LYS A 120 50.52 0.30 16.58
N ARG A 121 50.06 -0.53 15.64
CA ARG A 121 48.87 -0.23 14.81
C ARG A 121 47.56 -0.44 15.56
N ALA A 122 47.51 -1.43 16.45
CA ALA A 122 46.35 -1.69 17.29
C ALA A 122 46.08 -0.53 18.26
N ALA A 123 47.13 0.04 18.86
CA ALA A 123 47.01 1.20 19.75
C ALA A 123 46.44 2.43 19.03
N VAL A 124 46.86 2.69 17.78
CA VAL A 124 46.33 3.80 16.98
C VAL A 124 44.85 3.61 16.65
N ILE A 125 44.44 2.40 16.26
CA ILE A 125 43.03 2.11 15.98
C ILE A 125 42.17 2.28 17.23
N ILE A 126 42.65 1.83 18.39
CA ILE A 126 41.95 2.00 19.67
C ILE A 126 41.82 3.49 20.03
N ALA A 127 42.89 4.28 19.86
CA ALA A 127 42.86 5.71 20.12
C ALA A 127 41.85 6.44 19.21
N ILE A 128 41.77 6.07 17.93
CA ILE A 128 40.78 6.63 16.99
C ILE A 128 39.36 6.23 17.40
N ALA A 129 39.13 4.96 17.78
CA ALA A 129 37.83 4.50 18.21
C ALA A 129 37.33 5.23 19.48
N ILE A 130 38.22 5.45 20.45
CA ILE A 130 37.92 6.24 21.65
C ILE A 130 37.64 7.69 21.26
N GLY A 131 38.43 8.28 20.36
CA GLY A 131 38.19 9.64 19.87
C GLY A 131 36.82 9.81 19.20
N VAL A 132 36.41 8.87 18.36
CA VAL A 132 35.09 8.87 17.71
C VAL A 132 33.97 8.68 18.75
N PHE A 133 34.16 7.80 19.73
CA PHE A 133 33.17 7.58 20.79
C PHE A 133 33.00 8.82 21.69
N VAL A 134 34.09 9.46 22.07
CA VAL A 134 34.07 10.71 22.85
C VAL A 134 33.40 11.83 22.03
N ALA A 135 33.75 11.96 20.75
CA ALA A 135 33.08 12.92 19.85
C ALA A 135 31.57 12.64 19.71
N ALA A 136 31.15 11.37 19.70
CA ALA A 136 29.74 10.98 19.67
C ALA A 136 28.98 11.31 20.95
N LEU A 137 29.63 11.30 22.12
CA LEU A 137 29.04 11.71 23.40
C LEU A 137 28.87 13.22 23.53
N PHE A 138 29.73 14.01 22.85
CA PHE A 138 29.68 15.48 22.86
C PHE A 138 28.93 16.06 21.66
N LEU A 139 28.50 15.24 20.71
CA LEU A 139 27.52 15.67 19.71
C LEU A 139 26.24 16.02 20.47
N PRO A 140 25.73 17.27 20.34
CA PRO A 140 24.47 17.64 20.96
C PRO A 140 23.43 16.61 20.56
N PRO A 141 22.51 16.21 21.47
CA PRO A 141 21.44 15.29 21.11
C PRO A 141 20.83 15.83 19.83
N VAL A 142 20.89 15.02 18.76
CA VAL A 142 20.34 15.40 17.45
C VAL A 142 18.95 15.91 17.75
N LEU A 143 18.77 17.23 17.65
CA LEU A 143 17.53 17.89 18.02
C LEU A 143 16.48 17.21 17.17
N ARG A 144 15.62 16.42 17.82
CA ARG A 144 14.54 15.76 17.10
C ARG A 144 13.75 16.90 16.48
N PRO A 145 13.54 16.90 15.16
CA PRO A 145 12.80 17.97 14.52
C PRO A 145 11.46 18.12 15.25
N GLU A 146 11.15 19.37 15.62
CA GLU A 146 9.88 19.64 16.27
C GLU A 146 8.74 19.22 15.34
N PRO A 147 7.69 18.57 15.87
CA PRO A 147 6.56 18.15 15.06
C PRO A 147 5.95 19.38 14.39
N THR A 148 5.71 19.27 13.09
CA THR A 148 5.17 20.34 12.27
C THR A 148 3.74 20.67 12.71
N ASN A 149 3.50 21.94 13.04
CA ASN A 149 2.16 22.50 13.22
C ASN A 149 1.81 23.34 12.00
N LEU A 150 1.18 22.70 11.01
CA LEU A 150 0.78 23.29 9.74
C LEU A 150 -0.74 23.41 9.69
N PHE A 151 -1.24 24.61 9.44
CA PHE A 151 -2.59 24.81 8.94
C PHE A 151 -2.50 25.57 7.63
N TYR A 152 -2.75 24.87 6.53
CA TYR A 152 -2.68 25.42 5.18
C TYR A 152 -4.07 25.42 4.57
N ARG A 153 -4.69 26.60 4.51
CA ARG A 153 -5.95 26.81 3.76
C ARG A 153 -5.58 27.23 2.35
N PHE A 154 -6.03 26.47 1.36
CA PHE A 154 -5.83 26.86 -0.02
C PHE A 154 -6.63 28.12 -0.30
N THR A 155 -6.00 29.08 -0.98
CA THR A 155 -6.65 30.32 -1.42
C THR A 155 -6.52 30.48 -2.93
N HIS A 156 -5.58 29.76 -3.54
CA HIS A 156 -5.26 29.81 -4.96
C HIS A 156 -4.82 28.40 -5.42
N SER A 157 -4.94 28.16 -6.73
CA SER A 157 -4.43 26.96 -7.41
C SER A 157 -3.16 27.24 -8.22
N ASN A 158 -2.52 28.41 -8.02
CA ASN A 158 -1.29 28.79 -8.70
C ASN A 158 -0.10 27.98 -8.17
N LEU A 159 0.55 27.25 -9.07
CA LEU A 159 1.71 26.41 -8.74
C LEU A 159 2.89 27.20 -8.18
N GLU A 160 3.20 28.38 -8.71
CA GLU A 160 4.34 29.21 -8.24
C GLU A 160 4.16 29.60 -6.77
N GLN A 161 2.94 29.97 -6.38
CA GLN A 161 2.63 30.28 -4.99
C GLN A 161 2.67 29.03 -4.10
N LEU A 162 2.12 27.91 -4.58
CA LEU A 162 2.19 26.63 -3.87
C LEU A 162 3.65 26.22 -3.63
N GLU A 163 4.51 26.39 -4.64
CA GLU A 163 5.96 26.13 -4.56
C GLU A 163 6.67 27.06 -3.57
N ALA A 164 6.36 28.35 -3.57
CA ALA A 164 6.85 29.29 -2.57
C ALA A 164 6.44 28.88 -1.14
N ASP A 165 5.26 28.28 -1.00
CA ASP A 165 4.75 27.75 0.27
C ASP A 165 5.27 26.35 0.61
N GLY A 166 6.19 25.78 -0.19
CA GLY A 166 6.85 24.50 0.07
C GLY A 166 6.08 23.27 -0.40
N TRP A 167 5.05 23.46 -1.22
CA TRP A 167 4.46 22.39 -2.01
C TRP A 167 5.29 22.14 -3.26
N PHE A 168 5.19 20.96 -3.85
CA PHE A 168 5.87 20.64 -5.10
C PHE A 168 5.10 19.55 -5.83
N LEU A 169 5.21 19.55 -7.16
CA LEU A 169 4.72 18.42 -7.95
C LEU A 169 5.61 17.20 -7.71
N PHE A 170 4.99 16.05 -7.45
CA PHE A 170 5.77 14.85 -7.24
C PHE A 170 6.57 14.51 -8.52
N PRO A 171 7.87 14.12 -8.43
CA PRO A 171 8.74 14.04 -9.62
C PRO A 171 8.26 13.10 -10.73
N ASP A 172 7.45 12.09 -10.39
CA ASP A 172 6.88 11.12 -11.32
C ASP A 172 5.50 11.55 -11.88
N SER A 173 4.98 12.73 -11.50
CA SER A 173 3.62 13.23 -11.84
C SER A 173 3.65 14.50 -12.68
N ILE A 174 4.55 14.62 -13.66
CA ILE A 174 4.76 15.90 -14.34
C ILE A 174 3.91 15.99 -15.60
N ASN A 175 2.81 16.73 -15.51
CA ASN A 175 2.20 17.42 -16.65
C ASN A 175 1.90 18.88 -16.26
N HIS A 176 2.89 19.77 -16.46
CA HIS A 176 2.78 21.19 -16.14
C HIS A 176 1.63 21.89 -16.89
N GLU A 177 1.19 21.36 -18.04
CA GLU A 177 0.10 21.98 -18.81
C GLU A 177 -1.26 21.91 -18.12
N LEU A 178 -1.41 21.03 -17.11
CA LEU A 178 -2.64 20.89 -16.33
C LEU A 178 -2.70 21.92 -15.18
N TRP A 179 -1.55 22.39 -14.73
CA TRP A 179 -1.41 23.32 -13.62
C TRP A 179 -1.49 24.76 -14.14
N GLY A 180 -2.51 25.50 -13.70
CA GLY A 180 -2.80 26.86 -14.17
C GLY A 180 -4.04 27.00 -15.05
N ARG A 181 -4.83 25.92 -15.23
CA ARG A 181 -6.12 25.97 -15.96
C ARG A 181 -7.28 26.50 -15.12
N TYR A 182 -7.18 26.47 -13.80
CA TYR A 182 -8.28 26.86 -12.92
C TYR A 182 -8.18 28.33 -12.52
N PRO A 183 -9.30 29.07 -12.60
CA PRO A 183 -9.37 30.40 -12.03
C PRO A 183 -9.17 30.33 -10.50
N GLU A 184 -8.77 31.45 -9.90
CA GLU A 184 -8.66 31.57 -8.44
C GLU A 184 -9.99 31.22 -7.78
N SER A 185 -10.06 30.04 -7.16
CA SER A 185 -11.31 29.48 -6.63
C SER A 185 -11.39 29.50 -5.10
N GLY A 186 -10.35 29.96 -4.39
CA GLY A 186 -10.30 29.80 -2.93
C GLY A 186 -10.04 28.35 -2.49
N TYR A 187 -9.68 27.46 -3.43
CA TYR A 187 -9.38 26.05 -3.21
C TYR A 187 -8.16 25.64 -4.05
N LEU A 188 -7.59 24.48 -3.72
CA LEU A 188 -6.75 23.74 -4.65
C LEU A 188 -7.66 22.82 -5.48
N THR A 189 -7.74 23.06 -6.78
CA THR A 189 -8.56 22.24 -7.70
C THR A 189 -7.67 21.24 -8.43
N LEU A 190 -7.97 19.95 -8.28
CA LEU A 190 -7.37 18.83 -9.03
C LEU A 190 -8.43 18.12 -9.87
N GLU A 191 -8.02 17.33 -10.85
CA GLU A 191 -8.93 16.62 -11.76
C GLU A 191 -8.71 15.11 -11.76
N THR A 192 -9.78 14.32 -11.83
CA THR A 192 -9.68 12.85 -11.95
C THR A 192 -9.29 12.44 -13.37
N PHE A 193 -8.02 12.55 -13.75
CA PHE A 193 -7.59 12.26 -15.13
C PHE A 193 -7.63 10.75 -15.47
N PRO A 194 -8.13 10.37 -16.67
CA PRO A 194 -8.11 8.99 -17.14
C PRO A 194 -6.69 8.44 -17.17
N GLY A 195 -6.50 7.22 -16.65
CA GLY A 195 -5.21 6.54 -16.69
C GLY A 195 -4.38 6.72 -15.42
N ASP A 196 -4.80 7.60 -14.51
CA ASP A 196 -4.22 7.74 -13.18
C ASP A 196 -4.56 6.53 -12.33
N SER A 197 -3.70 5.53 -12.45
CA SER A 197 -3.95 4.22 -11.93
C SER A 197 -2.90 3.87 -10.89
N PHE A 198 -3.43 3.58 -9.71
CA PHE A 198 -2.74 2.87 -8.65
C PHE A 198 -3.05 1.36 -8.69
N LEU A 199 -3.51 0.83 -9.84
CA LEU A 199 -3.88 -0.59 -9.98
C LEU A 199 -2.68 -1.54 -9.98
N ASP A 200 -3.05 -2.80 -9.74
CA ASP A 200 -2.27 -3.92 -9.21
C ASP A 200 -1.46 -4.73 -10.22
N ASN A 201 -1.23 -4.20 -11.42
CA ASN A 201 -0.45 -4.94 -12.40
C ASN A 201 1.03 -4.66 -12.22
N ARG A 202 1.80 -5.73 -11.96
CA ARG A 202 3.28 -5.73 -11.88
C ARG A 202 3.94 -5.12 -13.12
N ASP A 203 3.22 -5.15 -14.25
CA ASP A 203 3.69 -4.63 -15.53
C ASP A 203 3.55 -3.10 -15.68
N TYR A 204 2.86 -2.41 -14.78
CA TYR A 204 2.62 -0.97 -14.88
C TYR A 204 3.15 -0.20 -13.67
N LYS A 205 4.04 0.76 -13.92
CA LYS A 205 4.45 1.73 -12.90
C LYS A 205 3.22 2.57 -12.50
N PRO A 206 2.92 2.72 -11.20
CA PRO A 206 1.88 3.63 -10.76
C PRO A 206 2.20 5.01 -11.30
N TRP A 207 1.21 5.61 -11.91
CA TRP A 207 1.31 6.96 -12.42
C TRP A 207 0.04 7.66 -11.97
N VAL A 208 0.21 8.71 -11.18
CA VAL A 208 -0.85 9.70 -10.93
C VAL A 208 -0.28 11.00 -11.43
N ILE A 209 -0.95 11.61 -12.40
CA ILE A 209 -0.45 12.76 -13.17
C ILE A 209 -0.47 14.05 -12.34
N ASN A 210 -1.22 14.11 -11.23
CA ASN A 210 -1.47 15.35 -10.49
C ASN A 210 -1.33 15.20 -8.97
N ILE A 211 -0.18 14.69 -8.51
CA ILE A 211 0.12 14.68 -7.06
C ILE A 211 0.84 15.97 -6.67
N LEU A 212 0.22 16.76 -5.81
CA LEU A 212 0.87 17.88 -5.11
C LEU A 212 1.32 17.43 -3.73
N ALA A 213 2.60 17.51 -3.44
CA ALA A 213 3.17 17.04 -2.19
C ALA A 213 3.85 18.15 -1.39
N ARG A 214 3.97 17.94 -0.08
CA ARG A 214 4.70 18.81 0.84
C ARG A 214 5.39 17.99 1.91
N ALA A 215 6.62 18.37 2.24
CA ALA A 215 7.38 17.77 3.33
C ALA A 215 6.83 18.23 4.69
N PHE A 216 6.83 17.32 5.67
CA PHE A 216 6.51 17.64 7.05
C PHE A 216 7.15 16.66 8.03
N GLU A 217 7.24 17.05 9.30
CA GLU A 217 7.78 16.24 10.38
C GLU A 217 6.65 15.88 11.35
N CYS A 218 6.37 14.59 11.53
CA CYS A 218 5.30 14.11 12.40
C CYS A 218 5.70 14.01 13.89
N GLY A 219 7.01 13.98 14.18
CA GLY A 219 7.52 13.72 15.54
C GLY A 219 7.12 12.33 16.05
N SER A 220 6.82 12.22 17.36
CA SER A 220 6.32 10.97 17.97
C SER A 220 4.82 10.74 17.72
N CYS A 221 4.06 11.81 17.52
CA CYS A 221 2.62 11.76 17.28
C CYS A 221 2.16 13.00 16.50
N CYS A 222 1.42 12.79 15.42
CA CYS A 222 0.75 13.86 14.70
C CYS A 222 -0.64 13.46 14.21
N GLU A 223 -1.49 14.46 13.99
CA GLU A 223 -2.76 14.35 13.30
C GLU A 223 -2.69 15.10 11.98
N ILE A 224 -3.09 14.42 10.91
CA ILE A 224 -3.14 14.93 9.54
C ILE A 224 -4.60 14.94 9.12
N GLU A 225 -5.07 16.04 8.58
CA GLU A 225 -6.45 16.22 8.15
C GLU A 225 -6.51 16.98 6.83
N VAL A 226 -7.33 16.47 5.92
CA VAL A 226 -7.54 17.03 4.59
C VAL A 226 -9.04 17.17 4.38
N LYS A 227 -9.49 18.37 4.00
CA LYS A 227 -10.90 18.62 3.64
C LYS A 227 -11.05 18.79 2.14
N ILE A 228 -11.95 17.99 1.58
CA ILE A 228 -12.37 18.02 0.18
C ILE A 228 -13.81 18.55 0.15
N THR A 229 -14.11 19.46 -0.77
CA THR A 229 -15.43 20.05 -0.97
C THR A 229 -15.93 19.81 -2.39
N ASP A 230 -17.25 19.79 -2.56
CA ASP A 230 -17.92 19.67 -3.87
C ASP A 230 -17.49 18.46 -4.71
N PHE A 231 -17.06 17.36 -4.07
CA PHE A 231 -16.64 16.15 -4.77
C PHE A 231 -17.62 15.00 -4.55
N THR A 232 -18.36 14.65 -5.60
CA THR A 232 -19.26 13.49 -5.63
C THR A 232 -18.84 12.58 -6.78
N PRO A 233 -18.07 11.51 -6.53
CA PRO A 233 -17.65 10.61 -7.60
C PRO A 233 -18.89 9.88 -8.15
N GLY A 234 -19.11 9.96 -9.45
CA GLY A 234 -20.28 9.39 -10.13
C GLY A 234 -20.00 8.11 -10.91
N GLN A 235 -18.72 7.80 -11.14
CA GLN A 235 -18.29 6.67 -11.96
C GLN A 235 -17.16 5.89 -11.29
N ARG A 236 -17.01 4.62 -11.69
CA ARG A 236 -15.99 3.72 -11.14
C ARG A 236 -14.61 4.34 -11.24
N TYR A 237 -13.88 4.15 -10.16
CA TYR A 237 -12.49 4.56 -10.00
C TYR A 237 -12.25 6.06 -9.86
N GLN A 238 -13.24 6.95 -9.92
CA GLN A 238 -13.06 8.35 -9.52
C GLN A 238 -12.79 8.41 -8.02
N GLN A 239 -11.64 8.96 -7.65
CA GLN A 239 -11.21 9.08 -6.25
C GLN A 239 -10.48 10.39 -6.02
N ALA A 240 -10.55 10.87 -4.78
CA ALA A 240 -9.75 11.97 -4.29
C ALA A 240 -9.33 11.73 -2.85
N GLY A 241 -8.14 12.17 -2.50
CA GLY A 241 -7.65 11.98 -1.14
C GLY A 241 -6.23 12.42 -0.94
N PHE A 242 -5.60 11.84 0.07
CA PHE A 242 -4.21 12.10 0.36
C PHE A 242 -3.37 10.82 0.45
N PHE A 243 -2.08 11.02 0.25
CA PHE A 243 -1.01 10.05 0.34
C PHE A 243 -0.06 10.46 1.45
N LEU A 244 0.46 9.48 2.16
CA LEU A 244 1.54 9.63 3.13
C LEU A 244 2.74 8.86 2.60
N PHE A 245 3.82 9.58 2.32
CA PHE A 245 5.06 8.98 1.79
C PHE A 245 6.15 8.96 2.84
N TYR A 246 6.99 7.93 2.78
CA TYR A 246 8.12 7.73 3.70
C TYR A 246 9.45 8.23 3.12
N GLY A 247 9.48 8.55 1.82
CA GLY A 247 10.63 9.09 1.10
C GLY A 247 10.21 9.88 -0.14
N HIS A 248 11.16 10.16 -1.04
CA HIS A 248 10.92 10.89 -2.30
C HIS A 248 10.33 10.02 -3.43
N SER A 249 9.81 8.85 -3.10
CA SER A 249 9.19 7.92 -4.03
C SER A 249 7.72 7.73 -3.65
N VAL A 250 6.87 7.51 -4.66
CA VAL A 250 5.45 7.20 -4.48
C VAL A 250 5.27 5.88 -3.70
N VAL A 251 6.31 5.06 -3.67
CA VAL A 251 6.38 3.77 -2.97
C VAL A 251 7.57 3.80 -2.00
N PRO A 252 7.40 3.44 -0.72
CA PRO A 252 6.15 2.99 -0.10
C PRO A 252 5.24 4.17 0.26
N SER A 253 3.92 3.94 0.25
CA SER A 253 2.93 4.95 0.65
C SER A 253 1.68 4.35 1.31
N LEU A 254 1.07 5.16 2.18
CA LEU A 254 -0.28 4.93 2.68
C LEU A 254 -1.22 5.93 1.99
N ARG A 255 -2.26 5.43 1.35
CA ARG A 255 -3.29 6.24 0.70
C ARG A 255 -4.61 6.13 1.44
N MET A 256 -5.25 7.28 1.65
CA MET A 256 -6.62 7.39 2.11
C MET A 256 -7.40 8.25 1.11
N ALA A 257 -8.41 7.67 0.47
CA ALA A 257 -9.18 8.34 -0.56
C ALA A 257 -10.69 8.11 -0.42
N TYR A 258 -11.47 9.12 -0.77
CA TYR A 258 -12.90 9.01 -1.00
C TYR A 258 -13.14 8.60 -2.46
N ALA A 259 -13.88 7.52 -2.70
CA ALA A 259 -13.93 6.86 -4.00
C ALA A 259 -15.29 6.23 -4.31
N TRP A 260 -15.64 6.12 -5.60
CA TRP A 260 -16.79 5.32 -6.05
C TRP A 260 -16.42 3.83 -6.19
N GLU A 261 -17.17 2.96 -5.49
CA GLU A 261 -17.03 1.49 -5.56
C GLU A 261 -18.21 0.81 -6.25
N GLY A 262 -18.78 1.45 -7.28
CA GLY A 262 -19.80 0.84 -8.14
C GLY A 262 -21.22 1.09 -7.67
N VAL A 263 -21.65 0.52 -6.54
CA VAL A 263 -23.02 0.71 -5.99
C VAL A 263 -23.06 1.60 -4.75
N SER A 264 -21.91 2.06 -4.28
CA SER A 264 -21.78 2.96 -3.14
C SER A 264 -20.51 3.77 -3.26
N VAL A 265 -20.50 4.93 -2.60
CA VAL A 265 -19.26 5.64 -2.31
C VAL A 265 -18.65 5.08 -1.04
N ALA A 266 -17.33 4.90 -1.04
CA ALA A 266 -16.58 4.36 0.09
C ALA A 266 -15.32 5.19 0.35
N THR A 267 -14.84 5.15 1.59
CA THR A 267 -13.49 5.61 1.90
C THR A 267 -12.55 4.42 1.83
N ASN A 268 -11.59 4.48 0.93
CA ASN A 268 -10.70 3.39 0.61
C ASN A 268 -9.30 3.65 1.16
N ILE A 269 -8.73 2.60 1.75
CA ILE A 269 -7.37 2.61 2.29
C ILE A 269 -6.52 1.65 1.47
N PHE A 270 -5.41 2.15 0.96
CA PHE A 270 -4.45 1.34 0.23
C PHE A 270 -3.07 1.53 0.84
N ILE A 271 -2.42 0.42 1.18
CA ILE A 271 -0.99 0.42 1.47
C ILE A 271 -0.29 -0.11 0.25
N ARG A 272 0.73 0.62 -0.18
CA ARG A 272 1.68 0.15 -1.15
C ARG A 272 3.07 0.07 -0.54
N ASP A 273 3.64 -1.13 -0.58
CA ASP A 273 5.01 -1.41 -0.13
C ASP A 273 5.97 -1.54 -1.33
N ASP A 274 7.27 -1.46 -1.07
CA ASP A 274 8.37 -1.63 -2.03
C ASP A 274 8.33 -3.00 -2.75
N THR A 275 7.62 -3.96 -2.15
CA THR A 275 7.35 -5.28 -2.72
C THR A 275 6.30 -5.29 -3.82
N TYR A 276 5.77 -4.13 -4.22
CA TYR A 276 4.64 -3.99 -5.16
C TYR A 276 3.37 -4.73 -4.71
N SER A 277 3.31 -5.22 -3.46
CA SER A 277 2.10 -5.79 -2.90
C SER A 277 1.16 -4.64 -2.53
N ASN A 278 0.13 -4.42 -3.34
CA ASN A 278 -0.97 -3.55 -2.94
C ASN A 278 -1.82 -4.33 -1.95
N ARG A 279 -1.67 -4.01 -0.66
CA ARG A 279 -2.68 -4.43 0.30
C ARG A 279 -3.78 -3.38 0.26
N THR A 280 -4.82 -3.66 -0.54
CA THR A 280 -6.12 -3.02 -0.30
C THR A 280 -6.56 -3.53 1.05
N LEU A 281 -6.38 -2.71 2.09
CA LEU A 281 -6.61 -3.20 3.43
C LEU A 281 -8.07 -3.58 3.58
N PHE A 282 -9.01 -2.68 3.24
CA PHE A 282 -10.43 -2.98 3.05
C PHE A 282 -11.13 -1.81 2.33
N PRO A 283 -12.21 -2.05 1.58
CA PRO A 283 -13.28 -1.06 1.44
C PRO A 283 -13.94 -0.88 2.80
N THR A 284 -13.44 0.06 3.61
CA THR A 284 -13.76 0.10 5.05
C THR A 284 -14.94 1.00 5.38
N SER A 285 -15.93 1.06 4.47
CA SER A 285 -17.30 1.47 4.76
C SER A 285 -18.14 1.38 3.49
N ALA A 286 -18.35 0.18 2.94
CA ALA A 286 -19.64 -0.01 2.27
C ALA A 286 -20.66 0.25 3.38
N PHE A 287 -21.30 1.43 3.37
CA PHE A 287 -22.21 1.88 4.43
C PHE A 287 -23.05 0.69 4.93
N ASN A 288 -22.74 0.17 6.12
CA ASN A 288 -23.48 -0.96 6.69
C ASN A 288 -24.94 -0.59 6.98
N ASN A 289 -25.32 0.66 6.76
CA ASN A 289 -26.68 1.09 6.50
C ASN A 289 -27.13 0.73 5.06
N ARG A 290 -27.04 -0.55 4.70
CA ARG A 290 -27.59 -1.11 3.46
C ARG A 290 -29.07 -0.72 3.29
N ARG A 291 -29.83 -0.51 4.37
CA ARG A 291 -31.22 -0.06 4.33
C ARG A 291 -31.41 1.44 4.00
N LYS A 292 -30.53 2.35 4.43
CA LYS A 292 -30.61 3.77 4.03
C LYS A 292 -30.06 4.02 2.62
N ILE A 293 -29.08 3.22 2.19
CA ILE A 293 -28.56 3.29 0.82
C ILE A 293 -29.46 2.55 -0.17
N LEU A 294 -30.10 1.43 0.18
CA LEU A 294 -31.07 0.80 -0.72
C LEU A 294 -32.34 1.64 -0.91
N SER A 295 -32.74 2.45 0.06
CA SER A 295 -33.75 3.49 -0.17
C SER A 295 -33.25 4.66 -1.04
N ALA A 296 -31.93 4.88 -1.09
CA ALA A 296 -31.27 5.86 -1.96
C ALA A 296 -30.84 5.29 -3.33
N LEU A 297 -30.81 3.97 -3.52
CA LEU A 297 -30.49 3.32 -4.79
C LEU A 297 -31.71 3.22 -5.74
N ASN A 298 -32.89 3.61 -5.26
CA ASN A 298 -33.97 4.08 -6.15
C ASN A 298 -33.75 5.51 -6.67
N TYR A 299 -32.65 6.17 -6.27
CA TYR A 299 -32.27 7.51 -6.70
C TYR A 299 -31.04 7.42 -7.59
N ALA A 300 -31.29 7.38 -8.90
CA ALA A 300 -30.29 7.64 -9.94
C ALA A 300 -29.92 9.14 -10.04
N GLU A 301 -30.11 9.92 -8.98
CA GLU A 301 -29.80 11.36 -8.92
C GLU A 301 -29.07 11.72 -7.61
N GLY A 302 -27.78 12.05 -7.72
CA GLY A 302 -27.22 13.21 -7.03
C GLY A 302 -27.32 13.31 -5.50
N VAL A 303 -26.83 12.34 -4.73
CA VAL A 303 -26.40 12.66 -3.36
C VAL A 303 -25.13 13.51 -3.48
N ARG A 304 -25.32 14.82 -3.63
CA ARG A 304 -24.25 15.80 -3.60
C ARG A 304 -23.77 15.91 -2.16
N LEU A 305 -22.50 15.61 -1.93
CA LEU A 305 -21.85 15.89 -0.66
C LEU A 305 -21.25 17.29 -0.71
N ASP A 306 -21.46 18.05 0.36
CA ASP A 306 -20.88 19.39 0.48
C ASP A 306 -19.41 19.25 0.81
N SER A 307 -19.05 18.32 1.72
CA SER A 307 -17.65 18.05 2.04
C SER A 307 -17.36 16.66 2.61
N VAL A 308 -16.12 16.23 2.45
CA VAL A 308 -15.54 15.09 3.15
C VAL A 308 -14.22 15.49 3.80
N VAL A 309 -14.05 15.12 5.06
CA VAL A 309 -12.82 15.32 5.81
C VAL A 309 -12.17 13.97 6.05
N LEU A 310 -10.96 13.79 5.55
CA LEU A 310 -10.14 12.60 5.73
C LEU A 310 -9.07 12.90 6.78
N LYS A 311 -8.95 12.05 7.80
CA LYS A 311 -8.03 12.26 8.93
C LYS A 311 -7.20 11.01 9.22
N ALA A 312 -5.91 11.20 9.47
CA ALA A 312 -5.00 10.19 9.99
C ALA A 312 -4.36 10.69 11.29
N ARG A 313 -4.45 9.90 12.37
CA ARG A 313 -3.63 10.07 13.58
C ARG A 313 -2.49 9.05 13.52
N VAL A 314 -1.26 9.54 13.58
CA VAL A 314 -0.03 8.76 13.55
C VAL A 314 0.58 8.78 14.94
N GLN A 315 0.87 7.61 15.51
CA GLN A 315 1.49 7.41 16.83
C GLN A 315 2.66 6.44 16.69
N GLY A 316 3.88 6.96 16.57
CA GLY A 316 5.04 6.16 16.19
C GLY A 316 4.78 5.42 14.87
N ASN A 317 4.67 4.09 14.93
CA ASN A 317 4.34 3.25 13.79
C ASN A 317 2.88 2.76 13.83
N GLN A 318 1.94 3.53 14.37
CA GLN A 318 0.52 3.17 14.39
C GLN A 318 -0.30 4.24 13.71
N TYR A 319 -1.24 3.82 12.87
CA TYR A 319 -2.09 4.71 12.08
C TYR A 319 -3.55 4.46 12.43
N PHE A 320 -4.24 5.54 12.79
CA PHE A 320 -5.68 5.54 13.04
C PHE A 320 -6.32 6.44 11.99
N LEU A 321 -7.16 5.85 11.14
CA LEU A 321 -7.76 6.53 10.01
C LEU A 321 -9.23 6.82 10.32
N LEU A 322 -9.66 8.06 10.11
CA LEU A 322 -11.02 8.51 10.38
C LEU A 322 -11.51 9.34 9.20
N HIS A 323 -12.80 9.30 8.95
CA HIS A 323 -13.44 10.21 7.99
C HIS A 323 -14.67 10.87 8.60
N LYS A 324 -15.04 12.03 8.09
CA LYS A 324 -16.26 12.74 8.39
C LYS A 324 -16.87 13.21 7.07
N ILE A 325 -18.19 13.06 6.93
CA ILE A 325 -18.95 13.56 5.78
C ILE A 325 -19.81 14.72 6.29
N ASP A 326 -19.79 15.83 5.56
CA ASP A 326 -20.45 17.09 5.86
C ASP A 326 -20.22 17.49 7.33
N ASP A 327 -21.29 17.86 8.05
CA ASP A 327 -21.23 18.24 9.47
C ASP A 327 -21.30 17.06 10.45
N GLY A 328 -21.18 15.82 9.97
CA GLY A 328 -21.27 14.62 10.79
C GLY A 328 -20.16 14.45 11.85
N ASN A 329 -20.19 13.30 12.53
CA ASN A 329 -19.12 12.90 13.45
C ASN A 329 -18.02 12.15 12.69
N PHE A 330 -16.79 12.18 13.22
CA PHE A 330 -15.72 11.32 12.72
C PHE A 330 -16.05 9.85 12.96
N ILE A 331 -15.92 9.05 11.91
CA ILE A 331 -16.08 7.60 11.92
C ILE A 331 -14.71 6.99 11.69
N ALA A 332 -14.26 6.17 12.64
CA ALA A 332 -13.03 5.41 12.49
C ALA A 332 -13.18 4.34 11.39
N LEU A 333 -12.26 4.35 10.43
CA LEU A 333 -12.06 3.22 9.54
C LEU A 333 -11.43 2.12 10.39
N ARG A 334 -12.02 0.92 10.35
CA ARG A 334 -11.71 -0.21 11.25
C ARG A 334 -10.20 -0.28 11.54
N SER A 335 -9.82 -0.02 12.79
CA SER A 335 -8.44 0.21 13.19
C SER A 335 -7.59 -1.04 12.95
N GLN A 336 -6.65 -0.98 12.02
CA GLN A 336 -5.50 -1.87 12.02
C GLN A 336 -4.28 -1.04 12.35
N SER A 337 -3.47 -1.50 13.31
CA SER A 337 -2.17 -0.91 13.57
C SER A 337 -1.27 -1.20 12.37
N LEU A 338 -1.16 -0.22 11.48
CA LEU A 338 -0.26 -0.30 10.34
C LEU A 338 1.14 0.02 10.84
N ASN A 339 1.99 -1.00 10.98
CA ASN A 339 3.37 -0.83 11.42
C ASN A 339 4.25 -0.24 10.30
N LEU A 340 4.00 1.03 9.98
CA LEU A 340 4.73 1.82 8.99
C LEU A 340 5.54 2.90 9.70
N PRO A 341 6.73 3.29 9.21
CA PRO A 341 7.47 4.40 9.82
C PRO A 341 6.67 5.71 9.76
N PRO A 342 7.00 6.74 10.54
CA PRO A 342 6.36 8.05 10.42
C PRO A 342 6.49 8.60 8.99
N PRO A 343 5.44 9.22 8.44
CA PRO A 343 5.49 9.78 7.09
C PRO A 343 6.32 11.08 7.10
N ARG A 344 6.94 11.37 5.96
CA ARG A 344 7.78 12.58 5.74
C ARG A 344 7.16 13.55 4.74
N TYR A 345 6.17 13.08 3.99
CA TYR A 345 5.47 13.87 2.99
C TYR A 345 3.99 13.57 3.01
N ILE A 346 3.18 14.60 2.77
CA ILE A 346 1.77 14.46 2.43
C ILE A 346 1.62 14.79 0.95
N GLY A 347 0.90 13.95 0.21
CA GLY A 347 0.48 14.20 -1.17
C GLY A 347 -1.03 14.36 -1.26
N LEU A 348 -1.50 15.29 -2.08
CA LEU A 348 -2.91 15.45 -2.45
C LEU A 348 -3.07 15.02 -3.89
N ALA A 349 -4.12 14.25 -4.20
CA ALA A 349 -4.39 13.85 -5.57
C ALA A 349 -5.88 13.60 -5.82
N ALA A 350 -6.27 13.79 -7.08
CA ALA A 350 -7.53 13.35 -7.66
C ALA A 350 -7.22 12.49 -8.88
N PHE A 351 -7.78 11.30 -8.95
CA PHE A 351 -7.43 10.35 -10.01
C PHE A 351 -8.61 9.48 -10.40
N GLN A 352 -8.58 8.96 -11.62
CA GLN A 352 -9.45 7.86 -12.00
C GLN A 352 -8.64 6.72 -12.61
N GLY A 353 -8.83 5.52 -12.03
CA GLY A 353 -8.14 4.30 -12.41
C GLY A 353 -8.22 3.99 -13.91
N ARG A 354 -7.33 3.11 -14.39
CA ARG A 354 -7.19 2.87 -15.84
C ARG A 354 -8.48 2.28 -16.46
N PRO A 355 -8.89 2.77 -17.64
CA PRO A 355 -9.93 2.15 -18.46
C PRO A 355 -9.46 0.88 -19.19
N GLU A 356 -8.16 0.57 -19.14
CA GLU A 356 -7.50 -0.39 -20.05
C GLU A 356 -7.56 -1.88 -19.63
N ILE A 357 -8.25 -2.24 -18.53
CA ILE A 357 -8.66 -3.65 -18.43
C ILE A 357 -9.76 -3.81 -19.47
N PRO A 358 -9.59 -4.64 -20.52
CA PRO A 358 -10.57 -4.80 -21.58
C PRO A 358 -11.76 -5.61 -21.05
N TYR A 359 -12.53 -5.00 -20.15
CA TYR A 359 -13.91 -5.37 -19.91
C TYR A 359 -14.74 -4.51 -20.87
N PRO A 360 -15.36 -5.11 -21.90
CA PRO A 360 -15.92 -4.39 -23.04
C PRO A 360 -17.22 -3.62 -22.75
N ILE A 361 -17.45 -3.10 -21.53
CA ILE A 361 -18.78 -2.62 -21.12
C ILE A 361 -18.77 -1.27 -20.37
N TYR A 362 -17.64 -0.73 -19.91
CA TYR A 362 -17.65 0.52 -19.15
C TYR A 362 -17.08 1.69 -19.96
N PRO A 363 -17.87 2.77 -20.23
CA PRO A 363 -17.35 3.98 -20.86
C PRO A 363 -16.25 4.60 -20.00
N GLN A 364 -15.32 5.33 -20.64
CA GLN A 364 -14.36 6.16 -19.90
C GLN A 364 -15.11 7.11 -18.97
N ALA A 365 -14.63 7.21 -17.74
CA ALA A 365 -15.21 8.13 -16.78
C ALA A 365 -14.90 9.59 -17.15
N ASP A 366 -15.89 10.46 -16.98
CA ASP A 366 -15.76 11.90 -17.12
C ASP A 366 -14.72 12.41 -16.13
N THR A 367 -13.92 13.38 -16.57
CA THR A 367 -12.97 14.05 -15.68
C THR A 367 -13.75 14.96 -14.73
N LEU A 368 -13.63 14.72 -13.42
CA LEU A 368 -14.25 15.53 -12.38
C LEU A 368 -13.22 16.43 -11.71
N GLN A 369 -13.62 17.67 -11.44
CA GLN A 369 -12.88 18.57 -10.58
C GLN A 369 -13.09 18.22 -9.11
N VAL A 370 -12.04 18.40 -8.32
CA VAL A 370 -11.98 18.08 -6.90
C VAL A 370 -11.35 19.27 -6.20
N ASN A 371 -12.09 19.86 -5.25
CA ASN A 371 -11.62 21.02 -4.51
C ASN A 371 -11.09 20.59 -3.14
N PHE A 372 -9.84 20.91 -2.85
CA PHE A 372 -9.23 20.76 -1.54
C PHE A 372 -9.27 22.12 -0.83
N GLU A 373 -9.97 22.21 0.30
CA GLU A 373 -10.09 23.46 1.07
C GLU A 373 -8.89 23.68 1.99
N TYR A 374 -8.46 22.65 2.72
CA TYR A 374 -7.29 22.78 3.59
C TYR A 374 -6.57 21.46 3.84
N VAL A 375 -5.32 21.61 4.27
CA VAL A 375 -4.52 20.59 4.96
C VAL A 375 -4.15 21.10 6.35
N ARG A 376 -4.33 20.25 7.36
CA ARG A 376 -3.94 20.51 8.73
C ARG A 376 -3.07 19.38 9.24
N ILE A 377 -1.88 19.70 9.73
CA ILE A 377 -0.98 18.78 10.40
C ILE A 377 -0.68 19.38 11.77
N ARG A 378 -0.92 18.65 12.85
CA ARG A 378 -0.65 19.14 14.20
C ARG A 378 -0.08 18.04 15.08
N PRO A 379 0.71 18.37 16.10
CA PRO A 379 1.04 17.41 17.15
C PRO A 379 -0.26 16.87 17.78
N CYS A 380 -0.21 15.62 18.25
CA CYS A 380 -1.33 15.11 19.04
C CYS A 380 -1.46 15.90 20.36
N PRO A 381 -2.67 16.08 20.89
CA PRO A 381 -2.84 16.62 22.23
C PRO A 381 -2.10 15.72 23.23
N GLU A 382 -1.43 16.32 24.21
CA GLU A 382 -0.93 15.61 25.39
C GLU A 382 -2.15 15.05 26.14
N GLU A 383 -2.19 13.72 26.31
CA GLU A 383 -3.26 13.02 27.03
C GLU A 383 -3.05 13.05 28.54
#